data_AF-A0A356P847-F1
#
_entry.id   AF-A0A356P847-F1
#
_cell.length_a   1.000
_cell.length_b   1.000
_cell.length_c   1.000
_cell.angle_alpha   90.00
_cell.angle_beta   90.00
_cell.angle_gamma   90.00
#
_symmetry.space_group_name_H-M   'P 1'
#
loop_
_entity.id
_entity.type
_entity.pdbx_description
1 polymer ?
#
loop_
_entity_poly.entity_id
_entity_poly.type
_entity_poly.pdbx_seq_one_letter_code
_entity_poly.pdbx_strand_id
1 'polypeptide(L)'
;MESGGNLIFSTFGAGTFKELYSCLKDGQKGKASCKIGDPKMPNKKEVFIENKHLQKVMLNSGFQFVGVEEVTKMEYFSSSRYFFRALKRIGANNHLTEELAVQGLSSGIFSLIKSYDAMFLDERGIPATYQCLFGLGRRAT
;
A
#
# COMPACT_ATOMS: atom_id res chain seq x y z
N MET A 1 3.73 -27.18 2.49
CA MET A 1 4.04 -27.61 1.12
C MET A 1 5.04 -28.74 1.18
N GLU A 2 4.82 -29.78 0.39
CA GLU A 2 5.74 -30.90 0.24
C GLU A 2 7.05 -30.44 -0.43
N SER A 3 8.11 -31.21 -0.18
CA SER A 3 9.42 -31.08 -0.82
C SER A 3 9.27 -31.05 -2.35
N GLY A 4 9.89 -30.06 -3.00
CA GLY A 4 9.79 -29.88 -4.44
C GLY A 4 8.48 -29.26 -4.97
N GLY A 5 7.49 -28.95 -4.13
CA GLY A 5 6.26 -28.25 -4.53
C GLY A 5 6.49 -26.78 -4.91
N ASN A 6 5.58 -26.19 -5.70
CA ASN A 6 5.64 -24.79 -6.12
C ASN A 6 4.66 -23.89 -5.33
N LEU A 7 5.13 -22.72 -4.92
CA LEU A 7 4.34 -21.62 -4.40
C LEU A 7 4.22 -20.58 -5.50
N ILE A 8 2.99 -20.32 -5.95
CA ILE A 8 2.66 -19.27 -6.92
C ILE A 8 1.67 -18.35 -6.24
N PHE A 9 1.94 -17.05 -6.24
CA PHE A 9 1.08 -16.07 -5.60
C PHE A 9 1.16 -14.72 -6.28
N SER A 10 0.17 -13.87 -5.98
CA SER A 10 0.19 -12.46 -6.30
C SER A 10 -0.05 -11.65 -5.03
N THR A 11 0.63 -10.52 -4.88
CA THR A 11 0.42 -9.58 -3.78
C THR A 11 0.64 -8.14 -4.24
N PHE A 12 0.26 -7.18 -3.40
CA PHE A 12 0.56 -5.77 -3.61
C PHE A 12 1.93 -5.41 -3.03
N GLY A 13 2.69 -4.62 -3.78
CA GLY A 13 4.00 -4.11 -3.38
C GLY A 13 3.95 -2.67 -2.86
N ALA A 14 5.06 -2.23 -2.27
CA ALA A 14 5.29 -0.91 -1.67
C ALA A 14 4.89 0.32 -2.53
N GLY A 15 4.83 0.17 -3.85
CA GLY A 15 4.39 1.20 -4.80
C GLY A 15 2.87 1.35 -4.93
N THR A 16 2.09 0.50 -4.27
CA THR A 16 0.62 0.57 -4.28
C THR A 16 0.15 1.82 -3.52
N PHE A 17 -0.80 2.56 -4.10
CA PHE A 17 -1.34 3.83 -3.60
C PHE A 17 -0.28 4.92 -3.36
N LYS A 18 0.76 5.00 -4.20
CA LYS A 18 1.81 6.03 -4.09
C LYS A 18 1.27 7.47 -4.06
N GLU A 19 0.15 7.73 -4.70
CA GLU A 19 -0.56 9.02 -4.69
C GLU A 19 -1.06 9.35 -3.28
N LEU A 20 -1.64 8.36 -2.59
CA LEU A 20 -2.13 8.51 -1.22
C LEU A 20 -0.97 8.88 -0.27
N TYR A 21 0.15 8.18 -0.38
CA TYR A 21 1.35 8.47 0.40
C TYR A 21 1.92 9.86 0.11
N SER A 22 1.81 10.33 -1.12
CA SER A 22 2.21 11.70 -1.48
C SER A 22 1.37 12.73 -0.73
N CYS A 23 0.04 12.58 -0.69
CA CYS A 23 -0.85 13.47 0.06
C CYS A 23 -0.59 13.41 1.57
N LEU A 24 -0.36 12.22 2.13
CA LEU A 24 -0.09 12.04 3.56
C LEU A 24 1.24 12.72 3.97
N LYS A 25 2.29 12.59 3.14
CA LYS A 25 3.56 13.29 3.36
C LYS A 25 3.42 14.80 3.26
N ASP A 26 2.62 15.30 2.32
CA ASP A 26 2.41 16.74 2.16
C ASP A 26 1.62 17.33 3.35
N GLY A 27 0.56 16.65 3.80
CA GLY A 27 -0.21 17.04 4.98
C GLY A 27 0.56 17.01 6.30
N GLN A 28 1.65 16.24 6.39
CA GLN A 28 2.54 16.23 7.57
C GLN A 28 3.55 17.38 7.57
N LYS A 29 3.94 17.92 6.40
CA LYS A 29 4.89 19.06 6.33
C LYS A 29 4.36 20.34 6.99
N GLY A 30 3.04 20.51 7.03
CA GLY A 30 2.37 21.64 7.72
C GLY A 30 2.14 21.44 9.22
N LYS A 31 2.33 20.23 9.75
CA LYS A 31 2.20 19.91 11.17
C LYS A 31 3.59 19.64 11.75
N ALA A 32 4.27 20.70 12.17
CA ALA A 32 5.43 20.55 13.04
C ALA A 32 5.04 19.64 14.21
N SER A 33 5.81 18.57 14.43
CA SER A 33 5.71 17.61 15.54
C SER A 33 4.63 16.51 15.49
N CYS A 34 4.64 15.68 14.45
CA CYS A 34 4.45 14.24 14.66
C CYS A 34 5.65 13.52 14.06
N LYS A 35 6.66 13.28 14.90
CA LYS A 35 7.80 12.44 14.54
C LYS A 35 7.25 11.05 14.21
N ILE A 36 7.41 10.63 12.96
CA ILE A 36 7.44 9.20 12.61
C ILE A 36 8.57 8.60 13.47
N GLY A 37 8.21 7.86 14.52
CA GLY A 37 9.18 7.25 15.44
C GLY A 37 8.95 7.45 16.94
N ASP A 38 7.74 7.78 17.42
CA ASP A 38 7.44 7.64 18.85
C ASP A 38 7.41 6.13 19.23
N PRO A 39 8.27 5.64 20.14
CA PRO A 39 8.34 4.22 20.52
C PRO A 39 7.09 3.68 21.22
N LYS A 40 6.13 4.55 21.58
CA LYS A 40 4.96 4.20 22.40
C LYS A 40 3.68 3.92 21.61
N MET A 41 3.66 4.04 20.27
CA MET A 41 2.56 3.51 19.48
C MET A 41 2.91 2.11 18.97
N PRO A 42 2.00 1.12 19.06
CA PRO A 42 2.23 -0.19 18.47
C PRO A 42 2.36 -0.02 16.95
N ASN A 43 3.61 0.07 16.47
CA ASN A 43 4.00 0.14 15.07
C ASN A 43 3.70 -1.18 14.35
N LYS A 44 2.42 -1.51 14.15
CA LYS A 44 2.02 -2.56 13.21
C LYS A 44 1.35 -1.92 11.99
N LYS A 45 2.03 -0.94 11.38
CA LYS A 45 1.76 -0.62 9.98
C LYS A 45 2.11 -1.88 9.19
N GLU A 46 1.11 -2.60 8.71
CA GLU A 46 1.33 -3.57 7.63
C GLU A 46 1.73 -2.77 6.40
N VAL A 47 3.03 -2.59 6.18
CA VAL A 47 3.55 -1.88 5.00
C VAL A 47 3.56 -2.88 3.86
N PHE A 48 3.09 -2.47 2.67
CA PHE A 48 3.22 -3.30 1.48
C PHE A 48 4.70 -3.64 1.24
N ILE A 49 4.97 -4.90 0.89
CA ILE A 49 6.33 -5.42 0.82
C ILE A 49 7.08 -4.89 -0.42
N GLU A 50 8.37 -4.59 -0.27
CA GLU A 50 9.23 -4.32 -1.41
C GLU A 50 9.59 -5.64 -2.13
N ASN A 51 9.68 -5.62 -3.45
CA ASN A 51 10.05 -6.78 -4.27
C ASN A 51 11.35 -7.46 -3.77
N LYS A 52 12.41 -6.67 -3.54
CA LYS A 52 13.69 -7.17 -3.02
C LYS A 52 13.55 -7.85 -1.65
N HIS A 53 12.68 -7.31 -0.79
CA HIS A 53 12.44 -7.90 0.52
C HIS A 53 11.64 -9.20 0.40
N LEU A 54 10.64 -9.24 -0.47
CA LEU A 54 9.84 -10.44 -0.74
C LEU A 54 10.72 -11.60 -1.24
N GLN A 55 11.63 -11.34 -2.17
CA GLN A 55 12.59 -12.35 -2.64
C GLN A 55 13.44 -12.90 -1.48
N LYS A 56 13.94 -12.02 -0.61
CA LYS A 56 14.72 -12.42 0.57
C LYS A 56 13.90 -13.26 1.55
N VAL A 57 12.63 -12.90 1.80
CA VAL A 57 11.72 -13.67 2.65
C VAL A 57 11.49 -15.06 2.07
N MET A 58 11.28 -15.19 0.76
CA MET A 58 11.11 -16.49 0.10
C MET A 58 12.35 -17.38 0.26
N LEU A 59 13.54 -16.84 -0.03
CA LEU A 59 14.80 -17.57 0.14
C LEU A 59 14.99 -18.04 1.59
N ASN A 60 14.81 -17.14 2.55
CA ASN A 60 14.94 -17.45 3.99
C ASN A 60 13.90 -18.44 4.48
N SER A 61 12.76 -18.55 3.81
CA SER A 61 11.69 -19.49 4.15
C SER A 61 11.94 -20.90 3.58
N GLY A 62 13.07 -21.14 2.91
CA GLY A 62 13.42 -22.44 2.33
C GLY A 62 12.85 -22.65 0.93
N PHE A 63 12.59 -21.58 0.18
CA PHE A 63 12.29 -21.68 -1.25
C PHE A 63 13.56 -21.47 -2.09
N GLN A 64 13.65 -22.21 -3.18
CA GLN A 64 14.63 -22.12 -4.24
C GLN A 64 13.94 -21.76 -5.57
N PHE A 65 14.70 -21.42 -6.61
CA PHE A 65 14.15 -20.95 -7.90
C PHE A 65 13.16 -19.79 -7.71
N VAL A 66 13.55 -18.80 -6.90
CA VAL A 66 12.69 -17.66 -6.57
C VAL A 66 12.67 -16.67 -7.75
N GLY A 67 11.50 -16.48 -8.34
CA GLY A 67 11.22 -15.44 -9.31
C GLY A 67 10.15 -14.50 -8.76
N VAL A 68 10.34 -13.19 -8.90
CA VAL A 68 9.29 -12.20 -8.62
C VAL A 68 9.20 -11.27 -9.81
N GLU A 69 8.07 -11.32 -10.50
CA GLU A 69 7.72 -10.37 -11.56
C GLU A 69 6.96 -9.19 -10.95
N GLU A 70 7.22 -7.99 -11.46
CA GLU A 70 6.58 -6.77 -11.00
C GLU A 70 5.87 -6.08 -12.15
N VAL A 71 4.59 -5.78 -11.94
CA VAL A 71 3.76 -5.06 -12.91
C VAL A 71 3.07 -3.90 -12.22
N THR A 72 3.23 -2.70 -12.77
CA THR A 72 2.46 -1.53 -12.32
C THR A 72 1.16 -1.44 -13.12
N LYS A 73 0.04 -1.34 -12.41
CA LYS A 73 -1.29 -1.08 -12.97
C LYS A 73 -1.81 0.23 -12.42
N MET A 74 -2.55 0.97 -13.24
CA MET A 74 -3.19 2.21 -12.83
C MET A 74 -4.68 2.10 -13.17
N GLU A 75 -5.51 2.34 -12.17
CA GLU A 75 -6.96 2.44 -12.32
C GLU A 75 -7.38 3.90 -12.08
N TYR A 76 -8.42 4.35 -12.76
CA TYR A 76 -8.92 5.72 -12.60
C TYR A 76 -10.31 5.71 -11.98
N PHE A 77 -10.50 6.56 -10.98
CA PHE A 77 -11.77 6.73 -10.28
C PHE A 77 -12.32 8.13 -10.56
N SER A 78 -13.64 8.26 -10.66
CA SER A 78 -14.29 9.56 -10.92
C SER A 78 -14.05 10.61 -9.83
N SER A 79 -13.67 10.20 -8.62
CA SER A 79 -13.24 11.07 -7.52
C SER A 79 -12.54 10.25 -6.43
N SER A 80 -11.72 10.90 -5.61
CA SER A 80 -11.10 10.25 -4.44
C SER A 80 -12.14 9.70 -3.48
N ARG A 81 -13.30 10.35 -3.33
CA ARG A 81 -14.44 9.83 -2.57
C ARG A 81 -14.88 8.45 -3.06
N TYR A 82 -14.97 8.25 -4.37
CA TYR A 82 -15.35 6.97 -4.95
C TYR A 82 -14.26 5.92 -4.72
N PHE A 83 -12.99 6.29 -4.90
CA PHE A 83 -11.85 5.43 -4.58
C PHE A 83 -11.83 4.96 -3.12
N PHE A 84 -11.93 5.87 -2.14
CA PHE A 84 -11.95 5.49 -0.73
C PHE A 84 -13.17 4.65 -0.35
N ARG A 85 -14.32 4.86 -1.02
CA ARG A 85 -15.48 3.98 -0.86
C ARG A 85 -15.21 2.58 -1.41
N ALA A 86 -14.52 2.46 -2.54
CA ALA A 86 -14.12 1.18 -3.11
C ALA A 86 -13.15 0.44 -2.18
N LEU A 87 -12.15 1.13 -1.61
CA LEU A 87 -11.24 0.57 -0.61
C LEU A 87 -11.97 0.06 0.65
N LYS A 88 -12.92 0.85 1.16
CA LYS A 88 -13.77 0.44 2.30
C LYS A 88 -14.53 -0.85 2.02
N ARG A 89 -15.03 -1.02 0.80
CA ARG A 89 -15.83 -2.20 0.41
C ARG A 89 -15.00 -3.49 0.40
N ILE A 90 -13.72 -3.40 0.03
CA ILE A 90 -12.82 -4.58 -0.05
C ILE A 90 -12.08 -4.85 1.27
N GLY A 91 -12.41 -4.12 2.34
CA GLY A 91 -11.74 -4.28 3.63
C GLY A 91 -10.31 -3.75 3.69
N ALA A 92 -9.85 -3.01 2.67
CA ALA A 92 -8.53 -2.39 2.63
C ALA A 92 -8.44 -1.11 3.50
N ASN A 93 -9.10 -1.13 4.68
CA ASN A 93 -9.14 -0.01 5.61
C ASN A 93 -7.88 0.08 6.49
N ASN A 94 -7.18 -1.03 6.70
CA ASN A 94 -6.05 -1.12 7.65
C ASN A 94 -4.96 -0.07 7.37
N HIS A 95 -4.71 0.27 6.10
CA HIS A 95 -3.74 1.29 5.70
C HIS A 95 -4.20 2.73 5.95
N LEU A 96 -5.51 2.96 6.03
CA LEU A 96 -6.14 4.27 6.15
C LEU A 96 -6.44 4.61 7.61
N THR A 97 -6.83 3.62 8.41
CA THR A 97 -7.45 3.86 9.72
C THR A 97 -6.52 4.48 10.76
N GLU A 98 -5.23 4.14 10.83
CA GLU A 98 -4.36 4.68 11.89
C GLU A 98 -3.95 6.14 11.64
N GLU A 99 -3.59 6.51 10.40
CA GLU A 99 -3.25 7.92 10.08
C GLU A 99 -4.48 8.83 10.07
N LEU A 100 -5.66 8.30 9.74
CA LEU A 100 -6.93 9.02 9.86
C LEU A 100 -7.43 9.10 11.30
N ALA A 101 -7.13 8.11 12.16
CA ALA A 101 -7.48 8.13 13.57
C ALA A 101 -6.72 9.24 14.33
N VAL A 102 -5.45 9.48 13.98
CA VAL A 102 -4.64 10.58 14.54
C VAL A 102 -5.20 11.97 14.16
N GLN A 103 -5.96 12.07 13.07
CA GLN A 103 -6.50 13.34 12.57
C GLN A 103 -7.98 13.60 12.90
N GLY A 104 -8.63 12.74 13.68
CA GLY A 104 -10.07 12.81 13.91
C GLY A 104 -10.82 12.29 12.68
N LEU A 105 -11.61 11.23 12.90
CA LEU A 105 -12.24 10.39 11.87
C LEU A 105 -13.16 11.17 10.89
N SER A 106 -13.53 12.41 11.21
CA SER A 106 -14.34 13.28 10.36
C SER A 106 -13.52 14.32 9.59
N SER A 107 -12.53 15.01 10.17
CA SER A 107 -11.85 16.12 9.48
C SER A 107 -10.65 15.69 8.63
N GLY A 108 -9.90 14.67 9.06
CA GLY A 108 -8.69 14.20 8.38
C GLY A 108 -8.95 13.50 7.04
N ILE A 109 -10.07 12.79 6.91
CA ILE A 109 -10.41 12.11 5.65
C ILE A 109 -10.86 13.10 4.58
N PHE A 110 -11.60 14.16 4.95
CA PHE A 110 -12.03 15.18 4.00
C PHE A 110 -10.85 16.03 3.52
N SER A 111 -9.89 16.36 4.39
CA SER A 111 -8.67 17.05 3.96
C SER A 111 -7.82 16.19 3.03
N LEU A 112 -7.72 14.89 3.30
CA LEU A 112 -7.01 13.94 2.44
C LEU A 112 -7.70 13.78 1.08
N ILE A 113 -9.03 13.61 1.05
CA ILE A 113 -9.85 13.62 -0.18
C ILE A 113 -9.58 14.88 -0.99
N LYS A 114 -9.66 16.05 -0.35
CA LYS A 114 -9.45 17.34 -1.02
C LYS A 114 -8.04 17.48 -1.58
N SER A 115 -7.02 17.08 -0.80
CA SER A 115 -5.62 17.10 -1.24
C SER A 115 -5.40 16.14 -2.42
N TYR A 116 -5.97 14.94 -2.36
CA TYR A 116 -5.85 13.96 -3.43
C TYR A 116 -6.48 14.45 -4.72
N ASP A 117 -7.73 14.92 -4.67
CA ASP A 117 -8.41 15.47 -5.85
C ASP A 117 -7.63 16.68 -6.40
N ALA A 118 -7.15 17.59 -5.54
CA ALA A 118 -6.40 18.76 -5.98
C ALA A 118 -5.05 18.43 -6.63
N MET A 119 -4.40 17.35 -6.22
CA MET A 119 -3.09 16.95 -6.73
C MET A 119 -3.17 16.06 -7.98
N PHE A 120 -4.20 15.23 -8.09
CA PHE A 120 -4.18 14.11 -9.03
C PHE A 120 -5.41 13.99 -9.92
N LEU A 121 -6.46 14.80 -9.76
CA LEU A 121 -7.63 14.76 -10.64
C LEU A 121 -7.26 15.28 -12.04
N ASP A 122 -7.45 14.43 -13.06
CA ASP A 122 -7.34 14.79 -14.48
C ASP A 122 -8.63 14.42 -15.25
N GLU A 123 -8.61 14.56 -16.58
CA GLU A 123 -9.74 14.25 -17.46
C GLU A 123 -10.21 12.78 -17.38
N ARG A 124 -9.34 11.86 -16.96
CA ARG A 124 -9.64 10.43 -16.77
C ARG A 124 -10.15 10.14 -15.36
N GLY A 125 -10.04 11.10 -14.44
CA GLY A 125 -10.35 10.96 -13.02
C GLY A 125 -9.09 11.04 -12.15
N ILE A 126 -9.19 10.54 -10.92
CA ILE A 126 -8.03 10.38 -10.05
C ILE A 126 -7.39 9.01 -10.26
N PRO A 127 -6.06 8.92 -10.41
CA PRO A 127 -5.34 7.66 -10.55
C PRO A 127 -5.20 6.97 -9.19
N ALA A 128 -5.33 5.64 -9.17
CA ALA A 128 -4.84 4.79 -8.10
C ALA A 128 -3.82 3.81 -8.69
N THR A 129 -2.57 3.92 -8.24
CA THR A 129 -1.51 3.02 -8.68
C THR A 129 -1.51 1.73 -7.85
N TYR A 130 -1.42 0.58 -8.50
CA TYR A 130 -1.22 -0.73 -7.90
C TYR A 130 0.11 -1.30 -8.38
N GLN A 131 1.01 -1.61 -7.46
CA GLN A 131 2.20 -2.40 -7.77
C GLN A 131 1.86 -3.86 -7.52
N CYS A 132 1.67 -4.64 -8.57
CA CYS A 132 1.38 -6.06 -8.49
C CYS A 132 2.69 -6.86 -8.53
N LEU A 133 2.93 -7.68 -7.51
CA LEU A 133 4.05 -8.59 -7.41
C LEU A 133 3.54 -10.02 -7.64
N PHE A 134 4.14 -10.73 -8.59
CA PHE A 134 3.84 -12.13 -8.89
C PHE A 134 5.03 -12.98 -8.51
N GLY A 135 4.89 -13.81 -7.48
CA GLY A 135 5.97 -14.62 -6.95
C GLY A 135 5.84 -16.09 -7.34
N LEU A 136 6.98 -16.69 -7.67
CA LEU A 136 7.16 -18.12 -7.85
C LEU A 136 8.32 -18.58 -6.98
N GLY A 137 8.13 -19.67 -6.23
CA GLY A 137 9.21 -20.32 -5.51
C GLY A 137 8.96 -21.82 -5.39
N ARG A 138 10.01 -22.63 -5.44
CA ARG A 138 9.93 -24.07 -5.26
C ARG A 138 10.46 -24.44 -3.88
N ARG A 139 9.74 -25.27 -3.12
CA ARG A 139 10.20 -25.76 -1.81
C ARG A 139 11.51 -26.52 -1.99
N ALA A 140 12.54 -26.15 -1.22
CA ALA A 140 13.79 -26.89 -1.19
C ALA A 140 13.52 -28.35 -0.81
N THR A 141 14.36 -29.25 -1.33
CA THR A 141 14.17 -30.68 -1.13
C THR A 141 14.45 -31.12 0.30
#